data_AF-F0GGS7-F1
#
_entry.id   AF-F0GGS7-F1
#
_cell.length_a   1.000
_cell.length_b   1.000
_cell.length_c   1.000
_cell.angle_alpha   90.00
_cell.angle_beta   90.00
_cell.angle_gamma   90.00
#
_symmetry.space_group_name_H-M   'P 1'
#
loop_
_entity.id
_entity.type
_entity.pdbx_description
1 polymer ?
#
loop_
_entity_poly.entity_id
_entity_poly.type
_entity_poly.pdbx_seq_one_letter_code
_entity_poly.pdbx_strand_id
1 'polypeptide(L)' 'CIERNAMASVKAVNAARMALRGDGSHYVSLDSVIKTMRETGADMKTKYKETSRGGLAVNILEC' A
#
# COMPACT_ATOMS: atom_id res chain seq x y z
N CYS A 1 9.97 -5.83 6.73
CA CYS A 1 10.01 -5.50 5.28
C CYS A 1 10.02 -6.73 4.38
N ILE A 2 10.79 -7.77 4.70
CA ILE A 2 10.86 -9.02 3.92
C ILE A 2 9.50 -9.72 3.92
N GLU A 3 8.86 -9.81 5.08
CA GLU A 3 7.54 -10.38 5.26
C GLU A 3 6.45 -9.58 4.52
N ARG A 4 6.58 -8.25 4.46
CA ARG A 4 5.67 -7.39 3.66
C ARG A 4 5.80 -7.68 2.17
N ASN A 5 7.01 -7.90 1.65
CA ASN A 5 7.23 -8.27 0.24
C ASN A 5 6.64 -9.66 -0.07
N ALA A 6 6.89 -10.66 0.79
CA ALA A 6 6.31 -12.00 0.62
C ALA A 6 4.77 -11.95 0.58
N MET A 7 4.15 -11.21 1.50
CA MET A 7 2.69 -11.03 1.55
C MET A 7 2.16 -10.25 0.33
N ALA A 8 2.89 -9.24 -0.15
CA ALA A 8 2.50 -8.48 -1.34
C ALA A 8 2.49 -9.36 -2.61
N SER A 9 3.49 -10.23 -2.77
CA SER A 9 3.55 -11.19 -3.89
C SER A 9 2.33 -12.13 -3.90
N VAL A 10 1.95 -12.67 -2.75
CA VAL A 10 0.76 -13.52 -2.63
C VAL A 10 -0.52 -12.75 -2.95
N LYS A 11 -0.64 -11.51 -2.45
CA LYS A 11 -1.78 -10.63 -2.74
C LYS A 11 -1.90 -10.31 -4.24
N ALA A 12 -0.78 -10.06 -4.92
CA ALA A 12 -0.78 -9.77 -6.36
C ALA A 12 -1.30 -10.96 -7.19
N VAL A 13 -0.82 -12.18 -6.89
CA VAL A 13 -1.32 -13.40 -7.55
C VAL A 13 -2.80 -13.62 -7.30
N ASN A 14 -3.26 -13.41 -6.06
CA ASN A 14 -4.67 -13.58 -5.72
C ASN A 14 -5.55 -12.51 -6.36
N ALA A 15 -5.11 -11.25 -6.41
CA ALA A 15 -5.83 -10.18 -7.09
C ALA A 15 -5.99 -10.46 -8.60
N ALA A 16 -4.94 -10.93 -9.27
CA ALA A 16 -5.02 -11.34 -10.66
C ALA A 16 -6.00 -12.50 -10.87
N ARG A 17 -6.02 -13.49 -9.97
CA ARG A 17 -7.00 -14.58 -10.01
C ARG A 17 -8.43 -14.09 -9.82
N MET A 18 -8.67 -13.15 -8.90
CA MET A 18 -9.98 -12.56 -8.68
C MET A 18 -10.45 -11.78 -9.92
N ALA A 19 -9.57 -11.02 -10.56
CA ALA A 19 -9.92 -10.26 -11.76
C ALA A 19 -10.21 -11.15 -12.98
N LEU A 20 -9.44 -12.23 -13.16
CA LEU A 20 -9.59 -13.13 -14.31
C LEU A 20 -10.71 -14.17 -14.15
N ARG A 21 -10.98 -14.62 -12.92
CA ARG A 21 -11.99 -15.65 -12.63
C ARG A 21 -13.30 -15.07 -12.11
N GLY A 22 -13.33 -13.77 -11.82
CA GLY A 22 -14.54 -13.06 -11.42
C GLY A 22 -15.40 -12.65 -12.61
N ASP A 23 -16.61 -12.22 -12.32
CA ASP A 23 -17.60 -11.69 -13.27
C ASP A 23 -17.45 -10.17 -13.51
N GLY A 24 -16.41 -9.55 -12.95
CA GLY A 24 -16.18 -8.11 -13.00
C GLY A 24 -16.99 -7.28 -12.01
N SER A 25 -17.88 -7.89 -11.21
CA SER A 25 -18.66 -7.19 -10.17
C SER A 25 -17.83 -6.83 -8.94
N HIS A 26 -16.78 -7.62 -8.67
CA HIS A 26 -15.81 -7.38 -7.59
C HIS A 26 -14.75 -6.33 -7.99
N TYR A 27 -15.21 -5.15 -8.39
CA TYR A 27 -14.39 -4.07 -8.92
C TYR A 27 -14.67 -2.74 -8.20
N VAL A 28 -13.61 -2.02 -7.88
CA VAL A 28 -13.66 -0.62 -7.47
C VAL A 28 -12.73 0.14 -8.42
N SER A 29 -13.12 1.36 -8.81
CA SER A 29 -12.32 2.13 -9.77
C SER A 29 -10.92 2.42 -9.24
N LEU A 30 -9.93 2.28 -10.13
CA LEU A 30 -8.54 2.53 -9.79
C LEU A 30 -8.33 3.97 -9.30
N ASP A 31 -9.03 4.93 -9.91
CA ASP A 31 -8.97 6.35 -9.51
C ASP A 31 -9.44 6.57 -8.07
N SER A 32 -10.49 5.86 -7.64
CA SER A 32 -10.95 5.93 -6.25
C SER A 32 -9.89 5.39 -5.30
N VAL A 33 -9.26 4.26 -5.65
CA VAL A 33 -8.19 3.66 -4.83
C VAL A 33 -6.98 4.60 -4.73
N ILE A 34 -6.57 5.23 -5.83
CA ILE A 34 -5.45 6.18 -5.85
C ILE A 34 -5.77 7.42 -5.02
N LYS A 35 -7.00 7.95 -5.14
CA LYS A 35 -7.45 9.08 -4.33
C LYS A 35 -7.38 8.75 -2.84
N THR A 36 -7.95 7.61 -2.43
CA THR A 36 -7.90 7.16 -1.04
C THR A 36 -6.47 6.92 -0.56
N MET A 37 -5.59 6.35 -1.38
CA MET A 37 -4.17 6.17 -1.05
C MET A 37 -3.47 7.52 -0.78
N ARG A 38 -3.76 8.54 -1.60
CA ARG A 38 -3.20 9.89 -1.43
C ARG A 38 -3.71 10.55 -0.16
N GLU A 39 -5.03 10.51 0.09
CA GLU A 39 -5.66 11.08 1.28
C GLU A 39 -5.14 10.41 2.55
N THR A 40 -5.06 9.08 2.56
CA THR A 40 -4.48 8.31 3.67
C THR A 40 -3.01 8.68 3.89
N GLY A 41 -2.22 8.80 2.83
CA GLY A 41 -0.81 9.21 2.94
C GLY A 41 -0.63 10.67 3.42
N ALA A 42 -1.59 11.55 3.12
CA ALA A 42 -1.61 12.91 3.65
C ALA A 42 -1.90 12.91 5.16
N ASP A 43 -2.91 12.15 5.59
CA ASP A 43 -3.38 12.02 6.97
C ASP A 43 -2.45 11.19 7.88
N MET A 44 -1.62 10.31 7.30
CA MET A 44 -0.61 9.57 8.06
C MET A 44 0.25 10.52 8.88
N LYS A 45 0.38 10.24 10.18
CA LYS A 45 1.26 11.03 11.07
C LYS A 45 2.67 11.08 10.49
N THR A 46 3.29 12.26 10.52
CA THR A 46 4.63 12.51 9.95
C THR A 46 5.69 11.49 10.41
N LYS A 47 5.59 10.98 11.64
CA LYS A 47 6.44 9.92 12.20
C LYS A 47 6.36 8.55 11.50
N TYR A 48 5.29 8.27 10.76
CA TYR A 48 5.05 6.99 10.08
C TYR A 48 5.14 7.11 8.56
N LYS A 49 5.52 8.28 8.02
CA LYS A 49 5.77 8.50 6.59
C LYS A 49 7.14 7.92 6.20
N GLU A 50 7.24 6.62 6.37
CA GLU A 50 8.42 5.76 6.27
C GLU A 50 9.02 5.80 4.86
N THR A 51 8.19 5.77 3.81
CA THR A 51 8.62 5.68 2.42
C THR A 51 8.85 7.04 1.74
N SER A 52 8.12 8.10 2.11
CA SER A 52 8.28 9.42 1.50
C SER A 52 9.54 10.17 1.94
N ARG A 53 10.25 9.66 2.96
CA ARG A 53 11.54 10.19 3.44
C ARG A 53 12.70 9.21 3.26
N GLY A 54 12.59 8.22 2.37
CA GLY A 54 13.69 7.30 2.07
C GLY A 54 13.91 6.19 3.10
N GLY A 55 12.87 5.72 3.80
CA GLY A 55 12.95 4.60 4.75
C GLY A 55 13.24 4.98 6.20
N LEU A 56 13.18 6.28 6.53
CA LEU A 56 13.61 6.84 7.82
C LEU A 56 12.44 7.10 8.79
N ALA A 57 11.47 6.18 8.93
CA ALA A 57 10.54 6.28 10.05
C ALA A 57 11.28 5.97 11.36
N VAL A 58 11.83 7.04 11.95
CA VAL A 58 12.20 7.22 13.36
C VAL A 58 12.55 5.94 14.11
N ASN A 59 13.82 5.56 13.99
CA ASN A 59 14.64 5.27 15.15
C ASN A 59 16.01 5.97 15.03
N ILE A 60 16.00 7.26 14.67
CA ILE A 60 17.18 8.11 14.77
C ILE A 60 17.01 8.94 16.04
N LEU A 61 17.82 8.62 17.05
CA LEU A 61 18.29 9.61 18.01
C LEU A 61 19.13 10.59 17.19
N GLU A 62 18.59 11.78 16.91
CA GLU A 62 19.43 12.88 16.43
C GLU A 62 20.36 13.27 17.58
N CYS A 63 21.65 13.02 17.38
CA CYS A 63 22.74 13.73 18.03
C CYS A 63 23.30 14.69 16.99
#